data_AF-A0A4Q2JYX1-F1
#
_entry.id   AF-A0A4Q2JYX1-F1
#
_cell.length_a   1.000
_cell.length_b   1.000
_cell.length_c   1.000
_cell.angle_alpha   90.00
_cell.angle_beta   90.00
_cell.angle_gamma   90.00
#
_symmetry.space_group_name_H-M   'P 1'
#
loop_
_entity.id
_entity.type
_entity.pdbx_description
1 polymer ?
#
loop_
_entity_poly.entity_id
_entity_poly.type
_entity_poly.pdbx_seq_one_letter_code
_entity_poly.pdbx_strand_id
1 'polypeptide(L)'
;MNEPTTNAIAVKDAAQTCGQCGSDQLGSQFCTACGAPRSHAQVPTESTPSEAPTPAAPVDAAAPGVFAGAQRAAGYVESPHTIHGAELAEIRAIARQQHDTEPEVDLPADPHPTVDGTLTTTPPAAELSVEQFVSLTAPHASVVASTGMRGLLGRLGIRVAPGRAEQAEREQADAVRRDEQTIRQATWTRAVSVLVANRKGGTGKTPVSLLLGGTLAAIRGGSVAIVEVADDPGALAFRAEGTPPRGIGELVRDIDTIRTAGQLAGYTAPQTSFAAVIGSPGRRERLTRDAVSRVAAVIDEYYAIRVMDSGNQPSSDAFHAATAAADVLVVPVLNAGDAVLEALAMLEELRSLGGHAAELADQAIIVRLTDGRPEHPHVVDRITELLDTARVSVVLEVPYDAHIAERGQLTLDRLAPATRRAFTRLAAETITSLQHRIR
;
A
#
# COMPACT_ATOMS: atom_id res chain seq x y z
N MET A 1 90.07 -5.53 -1.81
CA MET A 1 90.07 -6.72 -2.69
C MET A 1 89.16 -7.76 -2.07
N ASN A 2 88.38 -8.42 -2.93
CA ASN A 2 87.46 -9.55 -2.71
C ASN A 2 85.96 -9.20 -2.55
N GLU A 3 85.30 -9.10 -3.71
CA GLU A 3 83.91 -9.48 -4.01
C GLU A 3 83.74 -11.03 -4.04
N PRO A 4 82.56 -11.62 -4.32
CA PRO A 4 81.16 -11.28 -3.99
C PRO A 4 80.35 -12.54 -3.53
N THR A 5 79.05 -12.42 -3.20
CA THR A 5 78.03 -13.44 -3.58
C THR A 5 76.59 -12.94 -3.36
N THR A 6 75.84 -12.91 -4.46
CA THR A 6 74.39 -12.69 -4.56
C THR A 6 73.65 -14.00 -4.26
N ASN A 7 72.53 -13.96 -3.53
CA ASN A 7 71.59 -15.09 -3.48
C ASN A 7 70.14 -14.60 -3.62
N ALA A 8 69.53 -14.92 -4.77
CA ALA A 8 68.13 -14.69 -5.07
C ALA A 8 67.30 -15.88 -4.59
N ILE A 9 66.29 -15.65 -3.74
CA ILE A 9 65.33 -16.68 -3.32
C ILE A 9 64.16 -16.65 -4.31
N ALA A 10 64.05 -17.71 -5.11
CA ALA A 10 62.88 -18.00 -5.93
C ALA A 10 61.76 -18.56 -5.04
N VAL A 11 60.61 -17.87 -4.98
CA VAL A 11 59.39 -18.41 -4.39
C VAL A 11 58.71 -19.26 -5.46
N LYS A 12 58.61 -20.58 -5.22
CA LYS A 12 57.79 -21.49 -6.02
C LYS A 12 56.32 -21.25 -5.66
N ASP A 13 55.54 -20.78 -6.61
CA ASP A 13 54.07 -20.75 -6.51
C ASP A 13 53.53 -22.18 -6.50
N ALA A 14 52.86 -22.56 -5.40
CA ALA A 14 52.07 -23.79 -5.34
C ALA A 14 50.74 -23.55 -6.07
N ALA A 15 50.42 -24.41 -7.04
CA ALA A 15 49.11 -24.41 -7.69
C ALA A 15 48.01 -24.65 -6.63
N GLN A 16 47.10 -23.69 -6.47
CA GLN A 16 45.97 -23.77 -5.56
C GLN A 16 44.67 -23.90 -6.35
N THR A 17 43.89 -24.94 -6.06
CA THR A 17 42.56 -25.20 -6.62
C THR A 17 41.50 -24.36 -5.92
N CYS A 18 40.52 -23.86 -6.68
CA CYS A 18 39.37 -23.17 -6.09
C CYS A 18 38.48 -24.15 -5.31
N GLY A 19 38.22 -23.89 -4.02
CA GLY A 19 37.34 -24.73 -3.19
C GLY A 19 35.86 -24.76 -3.62
N GLN A 20 35.43 -23.81 -4.45
CA GLN A 20 34.04 -23.71 -4.93
C GLN A 20 33.79 -24.50 -6.23
N CYS A 21 34.76 -24.53 -7.15
CA CYS A 21 34.58 -25.13 -8.49
C CYS A 21 35.72 -26.04 -8.95
N GLY A 22 36.78 -26.19 -8.16
CA GLY A 22 37.91 -27.08 -8.45
C GLY A 22 38.90 -26.59 -9.52
N SER A 23 38.76 -25.36 -10.04
CA SER A 23 39.64 -24.87 -11.11
C SER A 23 41.01 -24.40 -10.61
N ASP A 24 42.07 -24.62 -11.41
CA ASP A 24 43.46 -24.19 -11.14
C ASP A 24 43.78 -22.75 -11.56
N GLN A 25 42.83 -22.03 -12.15
CA GLN A 25 43.03 -20.66 -12.65
C GLN A 25 42.64 -19.64 -11.57
N LEU A 26 43.60 -19.21 -10.77
CA LEU A 26 43.43 -18.13 -9.80
C LEU A 26 44.03 -16.82 -10.34
N GLY A 27 43.19 -15.79 -10.48
CA GLY A 27 43.64 -14.40 -10.50
C GLY A 27 44.05 -13.95 -9.09
N SER A 28 44.73 -12.81 -8.97
CA SER A 28 45.30 -12.33 -7.70
C SER A 28 44.26 -12.12 -6.58
N GLN A 29 42.97 -11.97 -6.90
CA GLN A 29 41.89 -11.74 -5.92
C GLN A 29 40.63 -12.60 -6.12
N PHE A 30 40.37 -13.14 -7.31
CA PHE A 30 39.16 -13.92 -7.64
C PHE A 30 39.49 -15.12 -8.55
N CYS A 31 38.69 -16.18 -8.45
CA CYS A 31 38.72 -17.27 -9.42
C CYS A 31 38.19 -16.76 -10.78
N THR A 32 38.96 -16.90 -11.85
CA THR A 32 38.56 -16.45 -13.20
C THR A 32 37.46 -17.31 -13.82
N ALA A 33 37.22 -18.52 -13.30
CA ALA A 33 36.18 -19.42 -13.83
C ALA A 33 34.79 -19.18 -13.20
N CYS A 34 34.70 -18.84 -11.91
CA CYS A 34 33.42 -18.71 -11.20
C CYS A 34 33.23 -17.39 -10.43
N GLY A 35 34.23 -16.51 -10.40
CA GLY A 35 34.17 -15.22 -9.71
C GLY A 35 34.22 -15.30 -8.18
N ALA A 36 34.42 -16.49 -7.60
CA ALA A 36 34.49 -16.64 -6.14
C ALA A 36 35.72 -15.90 -5.56
N PRO A 37 35.56 -15.13 -4.47
CA PRO A 37 36.67 -14.48 -3.77
C PRO A 37 37.56 -15.54 -3.09
N ARG A 38 38.86 -15.28 -2.99
CA ARG A 38 39.80 -16.15 -2.27
C ARG A 38 39.37 -16.25 -0.79
N SER A 39 38.91 -17.43 -0.37
CA SER A 39 38.61 -17.71 1.04
C SER A 39 39.91 -17.96 1.79
N HIS A 40 40.29 -17.06 2.72
CA HIS A 40 41.32 -17.37 3.70
C HIS A 40 40.81 -18.50 4.60
N ALA A 41 41.50 -19.64 4.60
CA ALA A 41 41.21 -20.74 5.51
C ALA A 41 41.40 -20.26 6.96
N GLN A 42 40.32 -20.30 7.75
CA GLN A 42 40.37 -20.10 9.19
C GLN A 42 41.03 -21.31 9.85
N VAL A 43 42.11 -21.06 10.60
CA VAL A 43 42.73 -22.03 11.52
C VAL A 43 41.90 -22.07 12.81
N PRO A 44 41.58 -23.25 13.37
CA PRO A 44 40.89 -23.34 14.65
C PRO A 44 41.88 -23.26 15.81
N THR A 45 41.60 -22.44 16.83
CA THR A 45 42.31 -22.52 18.14
C THR A 45 41.34 -22.36 19.31
N GLU A 46 41.58 -23.21 20.30
CA GLU A 46 40.88 -23.46 21.56
C GLU A 46 40.81 -22.29 22.55
N SER A 47 40.02 -22.53 23.59
CA SER A 47 39.43 -21.66 24.61
C SER A 47 40.30 -21.25 25.83
N THR A 48 39.97 -20.04 26.35
CA THR A 48 39.97 -19.51 27.76
C THR A 48 41.27 -19.08 28.48
N PRO A 49 41.21 -18.21 29.53
CA PRO A 49 40.50 -16.92 29.71
C PRO A 49 41.35 -15.79 30.37
N SER A 50 40.76 -14.58 30.51
CA SER A 50 40.97 -13.57 31.59
C SER A 50 41.64 -12.20 31.26
N GLU A 51 40.94 -11.18 31.77
CA GLU A 51 41.39 -9.86 32.30
C GLU A 51 41.41 -8.59 31.43
N ALA A 52 40.75 -7.56 31.96
CA ALA A 52 40.61 -6.20 31.43
C ALA A 52 41.83 -5.32 31.76
N PRO A 53 42.00 -4.15 31.10
CA PRO A 53 41.63 -2.89 31.77
C PRO A 53 41.10 -1.77 30.84
N THR A 54 40.53 -0.74 31.46
CA THR A 54 40.11 0.58 30.91
C THR A 54 40.98 1.68 31.57
N PRO A 55 40.90 3.01 31.27
CA PRO A 55 40.55 3.78 30.05
C PRO A 55 41.64 4.83 29.66
N ALA A 56 41.50 5.47 28.48
CA ALA A 56 42.01 6.83 28.23
C ALA A 56 41.11 7.60 27.25
N ALA A 57 40.84 8.87 27.57
CA ALA A 57 40.12 9.89 26.79
C ALA A 57 41.12 10.99 26.35
N PRO A 58 40.70 12.15 25.77
CA PRO A 58 39.79 12.43 24.64
C PRO A 58 40.53 13.19 23.49
N VAL A 59 39.91 13.35 22.30
CA VAL A 59 40.31 14.38 21.32
C VAL A 59 39.10 14.99 20.60
N ASP A 60 39.12 16.32 20.51
CA ASP A 60 38.10 17.23 19.97
C ASP A 60 38.10 17.39 18.43
N ALA A 61 36.90 17.67 17.91
CA ALA A 61 36.46 18.55 16.80
C ALA A 61 37.26 18.74 15.47
N ALA A 62 36.61 18.49 14.31
CA ALA A 62 36.17 19.52 13.32
C ALA A 62 35.76 19.00 11.90
N ALA A 63 34.55 19.39 11.47
CA ALA A 63 34.04 19.73 10.11
C ALA A 63 33.88 18.69 8.94
N PRO A 64 32.97 18.96 7.96
CA PRO A 64 32.17 17.93 7.27
C PRO A 64 32.73 17.49 5.91
N GLY A 65 32.87 16.18 5.71
CA GLY A 65 33.21 15.54 4.44
C GLY A 65 31.97 15.01 3.73
N VAL A 66 31.78 15.44 2.48
CA VAL A 66 30.75 15.02 1.53
C VAL A 66 30.74 13.49 1.38
N PHE A 67 29.57 12.87 1.54
CA PHE A 67 29.38 11.42 1.40
C PHE A 67 29.73 10.94 -0.01
N ALA A 68 30.47 9.83 -0.10
CA ALA A 68 31.00 9.22 -1.33
C ALA A 68 29.96 8.56 -2.27
N GLY A 69 28.72 9.09 -2.31
CA GLY A 69 27.65 8.66 -3.22
C GLY A 69 27.41 9.59 -4.42
N ALA A 70 27.93 10.83 -4.37
CA ALA A 70 27.56 11.89 -5.32
C ALA A 70 28.28 11.84 -6.69
N GLN A 71 29.26 10.95 -6.89
CA GLN A 71 30.06 10.91 -8.13
C GLN A 71 29.55 9.93 -9.21
N ARG A 72 28.41 9.26 -9.02
CA ARG A 72 27.84 8.32 -10.02
C ARG A 72 26.69 8.86 -10.87
N ALA A 73 26.35 10.15 -10.75
CA ALA A 73 25.26 10.77 -11.52
C ALA A 73 25.72 11.56 -12.77
N ALA A 74 27.03 11.68 -13.03
CA ALA A 74 27.55 12.54 -14.11
C ALA A 74 27.82 11.82 -15.45
N GLY A 75 27.35 10.58 -15.63
CA GLY A 75 27.71 9.74 -16.79
C GLY A 75 26.55 9.31 -17.70
N TYR A 76 25.31 9.74 -17.46
CA TYR A 76 24.17 9.30 -18.28
C TYR A 76 23.92 10.26 -19.43
N VAL A 77 24.17 9.80 -20.66
CA VAL A 77 23.82 10.49 -21.91
C VAL A 77 22.82 9.60 -22.65
N GLU A 78 21.59 10.07 -22.84
CA GLU A 78 20.59 9.40 -23.67
C GLU A 78 21.01 9.46 -25.14
N SER A 79 21.03 8.31 -25.81
CA SER A 79 21.23 8.20 -27.26
C SER A 79 19.88 8.11 -27.98
N PRO A 80 19.67 8.74 -29.16
CA PRO A 80 18.33 8.99 -29.72
C PRO A 80 17.68 7.80 -30.45
N HIS A 81 18.12 6.56 -30.19
CA HIS A 81 17.66 5.39 -30.94
C HIS A 81 17.22 4.28 -29.99
N THR A 82 16.14 4.53 -29.26
CA THR A 82 15.38 3.50 -28.56
C THR A 82 13.97 3.47 -29.13
N ILE A 83 13.51 2.26 -29.38
CA ILE A 83 12.30 1.86 -30.11
C ILE A 83 11.06 2.36 -29.34
N HIS A 84 10.66 3.61 -29.54
CA HIS A 84 9.40 4.15 -28.98
C HIS A 84 8.66 5.12 -29.90
N GLY A 85 9.26 5.52 -31.03
CA GLY A 85 8.62 6.44 -31.98
C GLY A 85 7.52 5.82 -32.85
N ALA A 86 7.61 4.52 -33.18
CA ALA A 86 6.70 3.87 -34.11
C ALA A 86 5.35 3.49 -33.46
N GLU A 87 5.37 3.04 -32.20
CA GLU A 87 4.20 2.57 -31.45
C GLU A 87 3.27 3.73 -31.04
N LEU A 88 3.84 4.92 -30.82
CA LEU A 88 3.11 6.16 -30.54
C LEU A 88 2.31 6.70 -31.75
N ALA A 89 2.68 6.33 -32.97
CA ALA A 89 1.98 6.75 -34.19
C ALA A 89 0.74 5.88 -34.45
N GLU A 90 0.79 4.59 -34.14
CA GLU A 90 -0.33 3.64 -34.31
C GLU A 90 -1.49 3.93 -33.34
N ILE A 91 -1.18 4.25 -32.08
CA ILE A 91 -2.20 4.57 -31.07
C ILE A 91 -2.95 5.88 -31.42
N ARG A 92 -2.28 6.86 -32.05
CA ARG A 92 -2.91 8.10 -32.54
C ARG A 92 -3.81 7.89 -33.77
N ALA A 93 -3.58 6.85 -34.56
CA ALA A 93 -4.38 6.56 -35.76
C ALA A 93 -5.73 5.91 -35.39
N ILE A 94 -5.73 5.04 -34.38
CA ILE A 94 -6.94 4.36 -33.88
C ILE A 94 -7.91 5.34 -33.21
N ALA A 95 -7.38 6.32 -32.46
CA ALA A 95 -8.18 7.35 -31.79
C ALA A 95 -8.90 8.33 -32.74
N ARG A 96 -8.49 8.41 -34.02
CA ARG A 96 -9.13 9.28 -35.02
C ARG A 96 -10.28 8.62 -35.80
N GLN A 97 -10.42 7.30 -35.76
CA GLN A 97 -11.45 6.58 -36.53
C GLN A 97 -12.80 6.44 -35.82
N GLN A 98 -12.90 6.77 -34.53
CA GLN A 98 -14.11 6.52 -33.73
C GLN A 98 -15.07 7.72 -33.59
N HIS A 99 -14.91 8.79 -34.38
CA HIS A 99 -15.72 10.01 -34.25
C HIS A 99 -16.77 10.27 -35.35
N ASP A 100 -17.00 9.35 -36.28
CA ASP A 100 -18.03 9.51 -37.32
C ASP A 100 -18.99 8.31 -37.36
N THR A 101 -19.93 8.18 -36.41
CA THR A 101 -21.26 7.56 -36.66
C THR A 101 -22.23 7.85 -35.49
N GLU A 102 -23.22 8.72 -35.69
CA GLU A 102 -24.44 8.78 -34.87
C GLU A 102 -25.63 8.23 -35.70
N PRO A 103 -26.53 7.42 -35.13
CA PRO A 103 -27.85 7.19 -35.71
C PRO A 103 -28.93 8.03 -35.00
N GLU A 104 -29.74 8.67 -35.84
CA GLU A 104 -30.92 9.49 -35.54
C GLU A 104 -32.09 8.60 -35.07
N VAL A 105 -32.76 8.97 -33.95
CA VAL A 105 -33.95 8.27 -33.42
C VAL A 105 -35.17 9.20 -33.51
N ASP A 106 -36.17 8.75 -34.27
CA ASP A 106 -37.43 9.43 -34.54
C ASP A 106 -38.49 9.08 -33.46
N LEU A 107 -39.21 10.09 -32.96
CA LEU A 107 -40.23 9.99 -31.91
C LEU A 107 -41.64 10.23 -32.50
N PRO A 108 -42.63 9.34 -32.28
CA PRO A 108 -44.01 9.65 -32.62
C PRO A 108 -44.83 10.15 -31.41
N ALA A 109 -45.78 11.03 -31.73
CA ALA A 109 -46.61 11.85 -30.86
C ALA A 109 -47.79 11.15 -30.16
N ASP A 110 -48.30 11.81 -29.12
CA ASP A 110 -49.46 11.46 -28.27
C ASP A 110 -50.77 11.18 -29.02
N PRO A 111 -51.69 10.43 -28.36
CA PRO A 111 -53.03 10.97 -28.18
C PRO A 111 -53.65 10.72 -26.78
N HIS A 112 -54.32 11.74 -26.23
CA HIS A 112 -55.47 11.61 -25.30
C HIS A 112 -56.75 11.19 -26.09
N PRO A 113 -57.91 10.80 -25.50
CA PRO A 113 -58.36 10.88 -24.08
C PRO A 113 -59.14 9.63 -23.57
N THR A 114 -59.53 9.59 -22.28
CA THR A 114 -60.94 9.48 -21.78
C THR A 114 -61.01 9.16 -20.28
N VAL A 115 -62.09 9.63 -19.66
CA VAL A 115 -62.39 9.66 -18.23
C VAL A 115 -63.42 8.57 -17.91
N ASP A 116 -63.20 7.77 -16.86
CA ASP A 116 -64.17 7.50 -15.78
C ASP A 116 -63.71 6.39 -14.83
N GLY A 117 -64.11 6.47 -13.55
CA GLY A 117 -64.18 5.31 -12.66
C GLY A 117 -63.55 5.48 -11.28
N THR A 118 -64.29 6.10 -10.37
CA THR A 118 -64.05 6.17 -8.92
C THR A 118 -63.90 4.79 -8.29
N LEU A 119 -62.91 4.58 -7.42
CA LEU A 119 -63.04 3.72 -6.22
C LEU A 119 -61.97 4.13 -5.19
N THR A 120 -62.47 4.55 -4.04
CA THR A 120 -61.77 5.05 -2.86
C THR A 120 -60.97 3.93 -2.21
N THR A 121 -59.64 4.05 -2.14
CA THR A 121 -58.82 3.28 -1.19
C THR A 121 -58.04 4.26 -0.32
N THR A 122 -58.38 4.28 0.96
CA THR A 122 -57.66 4.98 2.02
C THR A 122 -56.17 4.59 1.97
N PRO A 123 -55.22 5.54 1.97
CA PRO A 123 -53.80 5.19 2.03
C PRO A 123 -53.50 4.55 3.41
N PRO A 124 -52.64 3.52 3.48
CA PRO A 124 -52.19 3.02 4.77
C PRO A 124 -51.46 4.15 5.50
N ALA A 125 -51.70 4.25 6.81
CA ALA A 125 -50.99 5.16 7.68
C ALA A 125 -49.49 4.99 7.45
N ALA A 126 -48.82 6.08 7.04
CA ALA A 126 -47.39 6.10 6.83
C ALA A 126 -46.70 5.59 8.10
N GLU A 127 -46.04 4.44 8.00
CA GLU A 127 -45.09 3.98 9.01
C GLU A 127 -43.99 5.05 9.06
N LEU A 128 -44.01 5.86 10.12
CA LEU A 128 -42.93 6.77 10.44
C LEU A 128 -41.66 5.92 10.57
N SER A 129 -40.74 6.07 9.63
CA SER A 129 -39.50 5.30 9.65
C SER A 129 -38.66 5.71 10.86
N VAL A 130 -37.89 4.76 11.40
CA VAL A 130 -36.95 5.04 12.51
C VAL A 130 -36.01 6.20 12.15
N GLU A 131 -35.66 6.34 10.86
CA GLU A 131 -34.87 7.47 10.35
C GLU A 131 -35.57 8.83 10.53
N GLN A 132 -36.89 8.90 10.28
CA GLN A 132 -37.68 10.11 10.53
C GLN A 132 -37.75 10.44 12.01
N PHE A 133 -37.88 9.44 12.88
CA PHE A 133 -37.89 9.63 14.34
C PHE A 133 -36.52 10.13 14.87
N VAL A 134 -35.42 9.61 14.34
CA VAL A 134 -34.05 10.05 14.69
C VAL A 134 -33.78 11.48 14.19
N SER A 135 -34.27 11.83 13.00
CA SER A 135 -34.16 13.19 12.46
C SER A 135 -34.95 14.21 13.28
N LEU A 136 -36.13 13.84 13.76
CA LEU A 136 -36.98 14.69 14.61
C LEU A 136 -36.44 14.90 16.03
N THR A 137 -35.60 13.99 16.51
CA THR A 137 -35.04 14.06 17.88
C THR A 137 -33.63 14.63 17.93
N ALA A 138 -33.01 14.95 16.79
CA ALA A 138 -31.71 15.59 16.73
C ALA A 138 -31.84 17.08 17.11
N PRO A 139 -31.36 17.51 18.30
CA PRO A 139 -31.41 18.92 18.66
C PRO A 139 -30.54 19.72 17.69
N HIS A 140 -31.14 20.68 17.00
CA HIS A 140 -30.39 21.76 16.34
C HIS A 140 -29.82 22.69 17.41
N ALA A 141 -28.74 22.24 18.06
CA ALA A 141 -28.00 23.06 18.99
C ALA A 141 -27.31 24.18 18.21
N SER A 142 -27.71 25.44 18.45
CA SER A 142 -27.05 26.60 17.87
C SER A 142 -25.56 26.60 18.26
N VAL A 143 -24.67 26.56 17.27
CA VAL A 143 -23.23 26.42 17.48
C VAL A 143 -22.65 27.72 18.05
N VAL A 144 -22.21 27.69 19.31
CA VAL A 144 -21.58 28.84 20.00
C VAL A 144 -20.06 28.71 19.94
N ALA A 145 -19.35 29.83 19.79
CA ALA A 145 -17.88 29.88 19.87
C ALA A 145 -17.38 29.30 21.21
N SER A 146 -16.35 28.46 21.17
CA SER A 146 -15.72 27.82 22.34
C SER A 146 -14.28 28.24 22.56
N THR A 147 -13.65 28.90 21.58
CA THR A 147 -12.20 29.14 21.57
C THR A 147 -11.87 30.64 21.59
N GLY A 148 -10.76 31.00 22.26
CA GLY A 148 -10.25 32.37 22.34
C GLY A 148 -11.18 33.38 23.02
N MET A 149 -11.01 34.67 22.70
CA MET A 149 -11.81 35.78 23.26
C MET A 149 -13.32 35.61 22.97
N ARG A 150 -13.67 35.05 21.81
CA ARG A 150 -15.06 34.79 21.40
C ARG A 150 -15.69 33.66 22.21
N GLY A 151 -14.91 32.63 22.56
CA GLY A 151 -15.32 31.59 23.51
C GLY A 151 -15.49 32.09 24.94
N LEU A 152 -14.65 33.05 25.38
CA LEU A 152 -14.81 33.72 26.68
C LEU A 152 -16.11 34.54 26.73
N LEU A 153 -16.42 35.29 25.66
CA LEU A 153 -17.70 36.01 25.53
C LEU A 153 -18.90 35.05 25.51
N GLY A 154 -18.76 33.90 24.83
CA GLY A 154 -19.72 32.80 24.86
C GLY A 154 -20.01 32.29 26.28
N ARG A 155 -18.95 32.07 27.08
CA ARG A 155 -19.08 31.67 28.50
C ARG A 155 -19.70 32.75 29.39
N LEU A 156 -19.57 34.02 29.02
CA LEU A 156 -20.22 35.16 29.68
C LEU A 156 -21.66 35.41 29.19
N GLY A 157 -22.22 34.52 28.37
CA GLY A 157 -23.61 34.59 27.89
C GLY A 157 -23.80 35.37 26.59
N ILE A 158 -22.73 35.91 25.99
CA ILE A 158 -22.79 36.60 24.70
C ILE A 158 -22.58 35.56 23.60
N ARG A 159 -23.65 35.23 22.86
CA ARG A 159 -23.58 34.28 21.75
C ARG A 159 -22.83 34.89 20.58
N VAL A 160 -21.54 34.56 20.48
CA VAL A 160 -20.70 34.92 19.35
C VAL A 160 -20.52 33.70 18.46
N ALA A 161 -20.73 33.87 17.14
CA ALA A 161 -20.45 32.80 16.17
C ALA A 161 -18.95 32.45 16.17
N PRO A 162 -18.58 31.16 15.99
CA PRO A 162 -17.19 30.72 15.86
C PRO A 162 -16.44 31.51 14.78
N GLY A 163 -15.13 31.71 14.96
CA GLY A 163 -14.28 32.28 13.90
C GLY A 163 -14.03 31.28 12.77
N ARG A 164 -13.56 31.72 11.58
CA ARG A 164 -13.30 30.83 10.43
C ARG A 164 -12.37 29.65 10.75
N ALA A 165 -11.32 29.89 11.52
CA ALA A 165 -10.39 28.82 11.95
C ALA A 165 -11.10 27.78 12.84
N GLU A 166 -11.89 28.26 13.81
CA GLU A 166 -12.67 27.38 14.69
C GLU A 166 -13.76 26.60 13.91
N GLN A 167 -14.35 27.21 12.88
CA GLN A 167 -15.30 26.53 11.98
C GLN A 167 -14.59 25.42 11.20
N ALA A 168 -13.45 25.71 10.58
CA ALA A 168 -12.68 24.72 9.82
C ALA A 168 -12.20 23.54 10.70
N GLU A 169 -11.74 23.81 11.93
CA GLU A 169 -11.37 22.75 12.89
C GLU A 169 -12.56 21.86 13.25
N ARG A 170 -13.74 22.46 13.47
CA ARG A 170 -14.97 21.71 13.76
C ARG A 170 -15.44 20.90 12.57
N GLU A 171 -15.48 21.48 11.38
CA GLU A 171 -15.86 20.78 10.14
C GLU A 171 -14.93 19.59 9.89
N GLN A 172 -13.63 19.75 10.13
CA GLN A 172 -12.67 18.66 10.04
C GLN A 172 -12.91 17.58 11.09
N ALA A 173 -13.16 17.96 12.35
CA ALA A 173 -13.48 17.00 13.40
C ALA A 173 -14.78 16.25 13.10
N ASP A 174 -15.79 16.93 12.54
CA ASP A 174 -17.07 16.34 12.16
C ASP A 174 -16.92 15.38 10.98
N ALA A 175 -16.06 15.71 10.00
CA ALA A 175 -15.74 14.81 8.89
C ALA A 175 -15.08 13.54 9.40
N VAL A 176 -14.06 13.64 10.26
CA VAL A 176 -13.41 12.48 10.87
C VAL A 176 -14.40 11.64 11.67
N ARG A 177 -15.30 12.28 12.44
CA ARG A 177 -16.35 11.55 13.19
C ARG A 177 -17.29 10.78 12.26
N ARG A 178 -17.70 11.35 11.12
CA ARG A 178 -18.51 10.66 10.12
C ARG A 178 -17.76 9.49 9.49
N ASP A 179 -16.50 9.69 9.10
CA ASP A 179 -15.66 8.64 8.53
C ASP A 179 -15.49 7.47 9.52
N GLU A 180 -15.20 7.76 10.79
CA GLU A 180 -15.14 6.74 11.85
C GLU A 180 -16.48 6.01 12.03
N GLN A 181 -17.60 6.74 12.00
CA GLN A 181 -18.92 6.14 12.11
C GLN A 181 -19.19 5.17 10.97
N THR A 182 -18.88 5.55 9.72
CA THR A 182 -18.99 4.69 8.53
C THR A 182 -18.20 3.38 8.73
N ILE A 183 -16.95 3.48 9.20
CA ILE A 183 -16.10 2.30 9.43
C ILE A 183 -16.65 1.41 10.55
N ARG A 184 -17.10 2.00 11.66
CA ARG A 184 -17.61 1.26 12.84
C ARG A 184 -18.91 0.52 12.53
N GLN A 185 -19.83 1.15 11.82
CA GLN A 185 -21.21 0.67 11.66
C GLN A 185 -21.41 -0.23 10.43
N ALA A 186 -20.39 -0.42 9.59
CA ALA A 186 -20.52 -1.27 8.42
C ALA A 186 -20.73 -2.76 8.79
N THR A 187 -21.55 -3.45 8.01
CA THR A 187 -21.90 -4.86 8.19
C THR A 187 -22.07 -5.52 6.82
N TRP A 188 -21.77 -6.81 6.73
CA TRP A 188 -21.83 -7.63 5.51
C TRP A 188 -22.06 -9.10 5.88
N THR A 189 -22.52 -9.90 4.92
CA THR A 189 -22.91 -11.32 5.12
C THR A 189 -21.76 -12.31 4.98
N ARG A 190 -20.59 -11.87 4.49
CA ARG A 190 -19.38 -12.68 4.29
C ARG A 190 -18.13 -11.83 4.50
N ALA A 191 -16.97 -12.44 4.75
CA ALA A 191 -15.72 -11.71 4.75
C ALA A 191 -15.51 -10.94 3.44
N VAL A 192 -14.85 -9.79 3.54
CA VAL A 192 -14.62 -8.87 2.43
C VAL A 192 -13.14 -8.64 2.19
N SER A 193 -12.75 -8.40 0.95
CA SER A 193 -11.34 -8.31 0.58
C SER A 193 -10.96 -7.00 -0.10
N VAL A 194 -9.84 -6.42 0.33
CA VAL A 194 -9.25 -5.22 -0.26
C VAL A 194 -7.92 -5.59 -0.85
N LEU A 195 -7.73 -5.38 -2.15
CA LEU A 195 -6.44 -5.55 -2.81
C LEU A 195 -5.70 -4.22 -2.87
N VAL A 196 -4.50 -4.17 -2.33
CA VAL A 196 -3.58 -3.04 -2.49
C VAL A 196 -2.54 -3.41 -3.53
N ALA A 197 -2.61 -2.78 -4.70
CA ALA A 197 -1.84 -3.18 -5.86
C ALA A 197 -1.29 -2.03 -6.70
N ASN A 198 -0.11 -2.25 -7.26
CA ASN A 198 0.56 -1.42 -8.25
C ASN A 198 1.72 -2.22 -8.85
N ARG A 199 1.85 -2.24 -10.18
CA ARG A 199 2.95 -2.91 -10.89
C ARG A 199 4.32 -2.35 -10.48
N LYS A 200 4.43 -1.06 -10.17
CA LYS A 200 5.70 -0.44 -9.82
C LYS A 200 6.09 -0.73 -8.36
N GLY A 201 7.35 -1.12 -8.16
CA GLY A 201 7.94 -1.27 -6.84
C GLY A 201 8.11 0.07 -6.13
N GLY A 202 7.96 0.07 -4.80
CA GLY A 202 8.24 1.26 -3.98
C GLY A 202 7.16 2.36 -4.02
N THR A 203 5.98 2.11 -4.60
CA THR A 203 4.88 3.08 -4.70
C THR A 203 4.03 3.24 -3.43
N GLY A 204 4.38 2.53 -2.35
CA GLY A 204 3.64 2.61 -1.09
C GLY A 204 2.64 1.49 -0.83
N LYS A 205 2.62 0.40 -1.63
CA LYS A 205 1.78 -0.80 -1.39
C LYS A 205 1.81 -1.28 0.07
N THR A 206 2.95 -1.77 0.54
CA THR A 206 3.08 -2.32 1.90
C THR A 206 2.71 -1.31 2.99
N PRO A 207 3.19 -0.04 2.97
CA PRO A 207 2.72 0.97 3.92
C PRO A 207 1.21 1.20 3.88
N VAL A 208 0.61 1.32 2.70
CA VAL A 208 -0.84 1.52 2.58
C VAL A 208 -1.59 0.30 3.08
N SER A 209 -1.15 -0.93 2.76
CA SER A 209 -1.73 -2.18 3.27
C SER A 209 -1.76 -2.22 4.80
N LEU A 210 -0.61 -1.95 5.44
CA LEU A 210 -0.48 -1.97 6.90
C LEU A 210 -1.30 -0.87 7.58
N LEU A 211 -1.28 0.35 7.04
CA LEU A 211 -1.93 1.51 7.65
C LEU A 211 -3.44 1.56 7.37
N LEU A 212 -3.89 1.08 6.21
CA LEU A 212 -5.31 0.88 5.90
C LEU A 212 -5.88 -0.23 6.79
N GLY A 213 -5.25 -1.41 6.79
CA GLY A 213 -5.70 -2.53 7.62
C GLY A 213 -5.66 -2.22 9.11
N GLY A 214 -4.61 -1.53 9.57
CA GLY A 214 -4.49 -1.06 10.95
C GLY A 214 -5.56 -0.04 11.33
N THR A 215 -5.85 0.93 10.46
CA THR A 215 -6.92 1.90 10.68
C THR A 215 -8.29 1.24 10.75
N LEU A 216 -8.58 0.31 9.83
CA LEU A 216 -9.81 -0.48 9.83
C LEU A 216 -9.94 -1.27 11.14
N ALA A 217 -8.89 -1.97 11.56
CA ALA A 217 -8.89 -2.76 12.79
C ALA A 217 -9.09 -1.90 14.04
N ALA A 218 -8.36 -0.79 14.16
CA ALA A 218 -8.38 0.08 15.32
C ALA A 218 -9.74 0.77 15.51
N ILE A 219 -10.40 1.16 14.42
CA ILE A 219 -11.69 1.83 14.46
C ILE A 219 -12.83 0.82 14.59
N ARG A 220 -12.83 -0.25 13.79
CA ARG A 220 -13.90 -1.24 13.76
C ARG A 220 -13.92 -2.18 14.97
N GLY A 221 -12.76 -2.43 15.59
CA GLY A 221 -12.63 -3.33 16.75
C GLY A 221 -12.05 -4.71 16.42
N GLY A 222 -11.08 -4.79 15.51
CA GLY A 222 -10.39 -6.03 15.14
C GLY A 222 -11.02 -6.79 13.96
N SER A 223 -10.74 -8.09 13.87
CA SER A 223 -11.17 -8.97 12.76
C SER A 223 -10.69 -8.49 11.37
N VAL A 224 -9.49 -7.90 11.32
CA VAL A 224 -8.81 -7.53 10.07
C VAL A 224 -7.50 -8.30 9.95
N ALA A 225 -7.33 -9.02 8.84
CA ALA A 225 -6.08 -9.66 8.46
C ALA A 225 -5.41 -8.87 7.32
N ILE A 226 -4.11 -8.67 7.43
CA ILE A 226 -3.28 -8.05 6.39
C ILE A 226 -2.33 -9.13 5.89
N VAL A 227 -2.46 -9.51 4.62
CA VAL A 227 -1.89 -10.74 4.09
C VAL A 227 -0.99 -10.43 2.91
N GLU A 228 0.20 -10.99 2.89
CA GLU A 228 1.10 -10.88 1.75
C GLU A 228 0.61 -11.79 0.61
N VAL A 229 0.39 -11.20 -0.57
CA VAL A 229 0.01 -11.94 -1.78
C VAL A 229 0.98 -11.59 -2.91
N ALA A 230 2.15 -12.22 -2.86
CA ALA A 230 3.25 -11.95 -3.78
C ALA A 230 3.96 -13.24 -4.20
N ASP A 231 4.53 -13.25 -5.39
CA ASP A 231 5.33 -14.37 -5.90
C ASP A 231 6.53 -14.63 -5.01
N ASP A 232 7.32 -13.60 -4.75
CA ASP A 232 8.48 -13.66 -3.85
C ASP A 232 8.16 -13.02 -2.50
N PRO A 233 8.86 -13.41 -1.41
CA PRO A 233 8.75 -12.77 -0.11
C PRO A 233 8.84 -11.24 -0.20
N GLY A 234 7.82 -10.57 0.29
CA GLY A 234 7.69 -9.12 0.26
C GLY A 234 8.29 -8.44 1.48
N ALA A 235 7.99 -7.14 1.62
CA ALA A 235 8.40 -6.35 2.77
C ALA A 235 7.40 -6.41 3.93
N LEU A 236 6.26 -7.11 3.78
CA LEU A 236 5.14 -7.01 4.73
C LEU A 236 5.56 -7.43 6.14
N ALA A 237 6.19 -8.61 6.28
CA ALA A 237 6.64 -9.11 7.58
C ALA A 237 7.70 -8.19 8.23
N PHE A 238 8.57 -7.58 7.42
CA PHE A 238 9.61 -6.67 7.91
C PHE A 238 9.05 -5.31 8.36
N ARG A 239 7.98 -4.85 7.69
CA ARG A 239 7.30 -3.57 8.00
C ARG A 239 6.25 -3.72 9.10
N ALA A 240 5.79 -4.93 9.39
CA ALA A 240 4.83 -5.21 10.44
C ALA A 240 5.44 -5.11 11.84
N GLU A 241 4.57 -4.91 12.82
CA GLU A 241 4.89 -5.07 14.24
C GLU A 241 5.16 -6.53 14.59
N GLY A 242 6.14 -6.75 15.48
CA GLY A 242 6.52 -8.08 15.94
C GLY A 242 7.36 -8.90 14.94
N THR A 243 7.78 -10.09 15.39
CA THR A 243 8.61 -11.01 14.61
C THR A 243 8.02 -12.41 14.71
N PRO A 244 7.02 -12.76 13.87
CA PRO A 244 6.36 -14.06 13.97
C PRO A 244 7.32 -15.18 13.54
N PRO A 245 7.31 -16.36 14.20
CA PRO A 245 8.17 -17.48 13.84
C PRO A 245 7.69 -18.23 12.59
N ARG A 246 6.43 -18.03 12.20
CA ARG A 246 5.77 -18.65 11.03
C ARG A 246 5.05 -17.56 10.24
N GLY A 247 4.93 -17.75 8.94
CA GLY A 247 4.18 -16.83 8.08
C GLY A 247 3.42 -17.56 6.99
N ILE A 248 3.21 -16.86 5.86
CA ILE A 248 2.40 -17.35 4.74
C ILE A 248 2.91 -18.68 4.17
N GLY A 249 4.23 -18.88 4.11
CA GLY A 249 4.83 -20.12 3.58
C GLY A 249 4.54 -21.34 4.47
N GLU A 250 4.63 -21.18 5.79
CA GLU A 250 4.23 -22.22 6.75
C GLU A 250 2.72 -22.42 6.73
N LEU A 251 1.93 -21.34 6.64
CA LEU A 251 0.48 -21.42 6.61
C LEU A 251 -0.02 -22.21 5.41
N VAL A 252 0.55 -22.01 4.22
CA VAL A 252 0.19 -22.78 3.02
C VAL A 252 0.48 -24.28 3.21
N ARG A 253 1.60 -24.63 3.84
CA ARG A 253 1.96 -26.03 4.12
C ARG A 253 1.02 -26.68 5.14
N ASP A 254 0.63 -25.92 6.16
CA ASP A 254 -0.13 -26.43 7.30
C ASP A 254 -1.64 -26.16 7.16
N ILE A 255 -2.11 -25.64 6.02
CA ILE A 255 -3.47 -25.07 5.87
C ILE A 255 -4.57 -26.08 6.23
N ASP A 256 -4.37 -27.35 5.90
CA ASP A 256 -5.31 -28.43 6.19
C ASP A 256 -5.34 -28.83 7.67
N THR A 257 -4.51 -28.24 8.52
CA THR A 257 -4.50 -28.48 9.97
C THR A 257 -5.23 -27.40 10.77
N ILE A 258 -5.54 -26.26 10.14
CA ILE A 258 -6.17 -25.12 10.79
C ILE A 258 -7.67 -25.40 10.98
N ARG A 259 -8.12 -25.41 12.24
CA ARG A 259 -9.52 -25.66 12.65
C ARG A 259 -10.03 -24.66 13.68
N THR A 260 -9.17 -23.75 14.14
CA THR A 260 -9.48 -22.78 15.18
C THR A 260 -8.73 -21.48 14.94
N ALA A 261 -9.29 -20.37 15.43
CA ALA A 261 -8.65 -19.06 15.39
C ALA A 261 -7.27 -19.05 16.08
N GLY A 262 -7.11 -19.81 17.17
CA GLY A 262 -5.84 -19.90 17.91
C GLY A 262 -4.72 -20.57 17.11
N GLN A 263 -5.05 -21.57 16.27
CA GLN A 263 -4.08 -22.18 15.37
C GLN A 263 -3.66 -21.20 14.28
N LEU A 264 -4.62 -20.49 13.66
CA LEU A 264 -4.32 -19.47 12.65
C LEU A 264 -3.48 -18.33 13.23
N ALA A 265 -3.77 -17.89 14.46
CA ALA A 265 -3.04 -16.83 15.14
C ALA A 265 -1.53 -17.14 15.28
N GLY A 266 -1.13 -18.41 15.33
CA GLY A 266 0.28 -18.83 15.34
C GLY A 266 1.08 -18.47 14.08
N TYR A 267 0.41 -18.05 13.00
CA TYR A 267 1.01 -17.59 11.74
C TYR A 267 0.92 -16.07 11.58
N THR A 268 0.39 -15.37 12.58
CA THR A 268 0.15 -13.93 12.53
C THR A 268 1.14 -13.16 13.40
N ALA A 269 1.52 -11.97 12.96
CA ALA A 269 2.12 -10.95 13.79
C ALA A 269 1.02 -10.01 14.31
N PRO A 270 0.67 -10.04 15.61
CA PRO A 270 -0.31 -9.13 16.17
C PRO A 270 0.23 -7.70 16.18
N GLN A 271 -0.63 -6.75 15.80
CA GLN A 271 -0.30 -5.32 15.78
C GLN A 271 -0.98 -4.59 16.95
N THR A 272 -0.39 -3.48 17.41
CA THR A 272 -1.00 -2.55 18.39
C THR A 272 -2.32 -1.96 17.88
N SER A 273 -2.54 -1.95 16.57
CA SER A 273 -3.80 -1.57 15.90
C SER A 273 -4.89 -2.65 15.96
N PHE A 274 -4.64 -3.80 16.60
CA PHE A 274 -5.49 -4.99 16.62
C PHE A 274 -5.63 -5.74 15.29
N ALA A 275 -4.91 -5.31 14.24
CA ALA A 275 -4.79 -6.08 13.01
C ALA A 275 -3.89 -7.31 13.21
N ALA A 276 -4.11 -8.35 12.42
CA ALA A 276 -3.24 -9.52 12.34
C ALA A 276 -2.50 -9.52 11.00
N VAL A 277 -1.17 -9.61 11.00
CA VAL A 277 -0.37 -9.59 9.77
C VAL A 277 0.15 -10.99 9.45
N ILE A 278 -0.04 -11.46 8.23
CA ILE A 278 0.48 -12.74 7.71
C ILE A 278 1.41 -12.42 6.55
N GLY A 279 2.70 -12.25 6.84
CA GLY A 279 3.75 -11.99 5.85
C GLY A 279 4.70 -13.17 5.66
N SER A 280 5.82 -12.92 4.99
CA SER A 280 6.91 -13.90 4.83
C SER A 280 8.11 -13.56 5.73
N PRO A 281 8.28 -14.20 6.91
CA PRO A 281 9.43 -13.95 7.79
C PRO A 281 10.75 -14.52 7.22
N GLY A 282 10.67 -15.38 6.20
CA GLY A 282 11.83 -15.99 5.56
C GLY A 282 11.54 -16.39 4.12
N ARG A 283 12.47 -17.15 3.53
CA ARG A 283 12.32 -17.69 2.17
C ARG A 283 11.17 -18.69 2.11
N ARG A 284 10.38 -18.63 1.05
CA ARG A 284 9.33 -19.59 0.71
C ARG A 284 9.25 -19.79 -0.79
N GLU A 285 8.50 -20.81 -1.19
CA GLU A 285 8.13 -21.01 -2.59
C GLU A 285 7.17 -19.92 -3.08
N ARG A 286 7.04 -19.83 -4.41
CA ARG A 286 6.08 -18.96 -5.07
C ARG A 286 4.65 -19.36 -4.73
N LEU A 287 3.80 -18.39 -4.42
CA LEU A 287 2.39 -18.65 -4.16
C LEU A 287 1.68 -19.02 -5.46
N THR A 288 1.01 -20.16 -5.46
CA THR A 288 0.12 -20.58 -6.56
C THR A 288 -1.27 -19.98 -6.37
N ARG A 289 -2.08 -19.96 -7.44
CA ARG A 289 -3.49 -19.53 -7.37
C ARG A 289 -4.30 -20.34 -6.34
N ASP A 290 -4.07 -21.65 -6.29
CA ASP A 290 -4.72 -22.55 -5.32
C ASP A 290 -4.31 -22.19 -3.88
N ALA A 291 -3.02 -21.98 -3.63
CA ALA A 291 -2.52 -21.60 -2.31
C ALA A 291 -3.16 -20.29 -1.82
N VAL A 292 -3.22 -19.26 -2.67
CA VAL A 292 -3.88 -17.98 -2.31
C VAL A 292 -5.36 -18.18 -2.01
N SER A 293 -6.07 -18.99 -2.80
CA SER A 293 -7.51 -19.24 -2.63
C SER A 293 -7.81 -20.01 -1.34
N ARG A 294 -6.99 -21.02 -1.00
CA ARG A 294 -7.14 -21.81 0.22
C ARG A 294 -6.79 -21.00 1.48
N VAL A 295 -5.74 -20.20 1.42
CA VAL A 295 -5.39 -19.28 2.52
C VAL A 295 -6.50 -18.25 2.72
N ALA A 296 -7.01 -17.66 1.63
CA ALA A 296 -8.13 -16.73 1.70
C ALA A 296 -9.35 -17.36 2.40
N ALA A 297 -9.76 -18.57 1.99
CA ALA A 297 -10.90 -19.26 2.60
C ALA A 297 -10.76 -19.49 4.11
N VAL A 298 -9.55 -19.87 4.58
CA VAL A 298 -9.30 -20.05 6.03
C VAL A 298 -9.27 -18.71 6.76
N ILE A 299 -8.68 -17.67 6.17
CA ILE A 299 -8.65 -16.33 6.79
C ILE A 299 -10.07 -15.77 6.91
N ASP A 300 -10.88 -15.93 5.86
CA ASP A 300 -12.25 -15.43 5.77
C ASP A 300 -13.20 -16.11 6.80
N GLU A 301 -12.81 -17.24 7.39
CA GLU A 301 -13.52 -17.89 8.52
C GLU A 301 -13.35 -17.12 9.85
N TYR A 302 -12.22 -16.45 10.05
CA TYR A 302 -11.86 -15.82 11.34
C TYR A 302 -11.72 -14.29 11.27
N TYR A 303 -11.57 -13.74 10.08
CA TYR A 303 -11.39 -12.31 9.84
C TYR A 303 -12.49 -11.77 8.91
N ALA A 304 -13.16 -10.71 9.33
CA ALA A 304 -14.22 -10.06 8.58
C ALA A 304 -13.69 -9.24 7.39
N ILE A 305 -12.45 -8.74 7.47
CA ILE A 305 -11.78 -7.98 6.41
C ILE A 305 -10.40 -8.57 6.15
N ARG A 306 -10.07 -8.79 4.87
CA ARG A 306 -8.74 -9.19 4.41
C ARG A 306 -8.15 -8.13 3.50
N VAL A 307 -7.06 -7.49 3.94
CA VAL A 307 -6.26 -6.56 3.13
C VAL A 307 -5.09 -7.32 2.52
N MET A 308 -5.01 -7.39 1.20
CA MET A 308 -3.97 -8.10 0.46
C MET A 308 -2.89 -7.13 -0.02
N ASP A 309 -1.66 -7.33 0.47
CA ASP A 309 -0.47 -6.60 0.02
C ASP A 309 0.14 -7.31 -1.19
N SER A 310 -0.05 -6.76 -2.39
CA SER A 310 0.35 -7.44 -3.62
C SER A 310 1.85 -7.35 -3.91
N GLY A 311 2.35 -8.34 -4.66
CA GLY A 311 3.63 -8.24 -5.36
C GLY A 311 3.64 -7.17 -6.47
N ASN A 312 4.74 -7.15 -7.23
CA ASN A 312 4.95 -6.20 -8.34
C ASN A 312 4.62 -6.79 -9.73
N GLN A 313 4.18 -8.04 -9.82
CA GLN A 313 3.98 -8.75 -11.09
C GLN A 313 2.47 -8.98 -11.36
N PRO A 314 1.81 -8.15 -12.19
CA PRO A 314 0.37 -8.28 -12.45
C PRO A 314 -0.01 -9.54 -13.23
N SER A 315 0.95 -10.14 -13.95
CA SER A 315 0.73 -11.37 -14.72
C SER A 315 0.89 -12.64 -13.89
N SER A 316 1.09 -12.54 -12.57
CA SER A 316 1.37 -13.70 -11.75
C SER A 316 0.12 -14.38 -11.22
N ASP A 317 0.24 -15.68 -10.94
CA ASP A 317 -0.86 -16.47 -10.38
C ASP A 317 -1.38 -15.87 -9.06
N ALA A 318 -0.47 -15.39 -8.21
CA ALA A 318 -0.81 -14.75 -6.96
C ALA A 318 -1.62 -13.47 -7.18
N PHE A 319 -1.20 -12.62 -8.12
CA PHE A 319 -1.92 -11.38 -8.45
C PHE A 319 -3.29 -11.65 -9.04
N HIS A 320 -3.39 -12.59 -9.98
CA HIS A 320 -4.68 -12.95 -10.57
C HIS A 320 -5.64 -13.58 -9.54
N ALA A 321 -5.12 -14.38 -8.61
CA ALA A 321 -5.91 -14.91 -7.50
C ALA A 321 -6.39 -13.80 -6.56
N ALA A 322 -5.51 -12.85 -6.23
CA ALA A 322 -5.85 -11.70 -5.42
C ALA A 322 -6.95 -10.84 -6.08
N THR A 323 -6.80 -10.56 -7.38
CA THR A 323 -7.76 -9.78 -8.17
C THR A 323 -9.12 -10.46 -8.20
N ALA A 324 -9.15 -11.78 -8.43
CA ALA A 324 -10.39 -12.55 -8.44
C ALA A 324 -11.10 -12.58 -7.07
N ALA A 325 -10.34 -12.52 -5.97
CA ALA A 325 -10.87 -12.53 -4.61
C ALA A 325 -11.19 -11.13 -4.05
N ALA A 326 -10.78 -10.06 -4.73
CA ALA A 326 -10.89 -8.69 -4.21
C ALA A 326 -12.30 -8.10 -4.40
N ASP A 327 -12.79 -7.41 -3.38
CA ASP A 327 -13.98 -6.58 -3.45
C ASP A 327 -13.66 -5.11 -3.72
N VAL A 328 -12.50 -4.61 -3.28
CA VAL A 328 -12.05 -3.24 -3.56
C VAL A 328 -10.61 -3.26 -4.01
N LEU A 329 -10.28 -2.41 -4.98
CA LEU A 329 -8.92 -2.16 -5.43
C LEU A 329 -8.44 -0.79 -4.92
N VAL A 330 -7.32 -0.78 -4.22
CA VAL A 330 -6.61 0.42 -3.76
C VAL A 330 -5.26 0.48 -4.48
N VAL A 331 -4.99 1.58 -5.17
CA VAL A 331 -3.78 1.77 -5.98
C VAL A 331 -2.95 2.92 -5.42
N PRO A 332 -1.90 2.61 -4.64
CA PRO A 332 -0.99 3.63 -4.15
C PRO A 332 -0.03 4.09 -5.23
N VAL A 333 0.17 5.39 -5.32
CA VAL A 333 1.09 6.07 -6.24
C VAL A 333 1.89 7.13 -5.51
N LEU A 334 3.10 7.42 -5.99
CA LEU A 334 3.86 8.59 -5.57
C LEU A 334 3.59 9.75 -6.53
N ASN A 335 3.86 10.98 -6.12
CA ASN A 335 3.84 12.16 -6.99
C ASN A 335 5.03 12.17 -7.97
N ALA A 336 5.13 11.11 -8.78
CA ALA A 336 6.10 10.94 -9.85
C ALA A 336 5.36 10.47 -11.11
N GLY A 337 5.57 11.17 -12.23
CA GLY A 337 4.79 10.94 -13.45
C GLY A 337 4.88 9.51 -13.97
N ASP A 338 6.07 8.91 -13.90
CA ASP A 338 6.31 7.52 -14.30
C ASP A 338 5.57 6.52 -13.39
N ALA A 339 5.42 6.79 -12.10
CA ALA A 339 4.67 5.93 -11.18
C ALA A 339 3.15 5.97 -11.42
N VAL A 340 2.64 7.13 -11.83
CA VAL A 340 1.22 7.32 -12.17
C VAL A 340 0.90 6.63 -13.49
N LEU A 341 1.73 6.79 -14.52
CA LEU A 341 1.51 6.13 -15.81
C LEU A 341 1.49 4.60 -15.68
N GLU A 342 2.39 4.01 -14.89
CA GLU A 342 2.39 2.56 -14.62
C GLU A 342 1.13 2.09 -13.89
N ALA A 343 0.61 2.90 -12.95
CA ALA A 343 -0.64 2.60 -12.26
C ALA A 343 -1.83 2.64 -13.23
N LEU A 344 -1.89 3.65 -14.11
CA LEU A 344 -2.94 3.77 -15.12
C LEU A 344 -2.87 2.63 -16.15
N ALA A 345 -1.66 2.23 -16.57
CA ALA A 345 -1.48 1.08 -17.46
C ALA A 345 -1.97 -0.23 -16.82
N MET A 346 -1.73 -0.43 -15.52
CA MET A 346 -2.27 -1.58 -14.79
C MET A 346 -3.80 -1.55 -14.74
N LEU A 347 -4.41 -0.39 -14.51
CA LEU A 347 -5.87 -0.26 -14.53
C LEU A 347 -6.45 -0.55 -15.92
N GLU A 348 -5.80 -0.08 -16.98
CA GLU A 348 -6.24 -0.37 -18.35
C GLU A 348 -6.12 -1.84 -18.70
N GLU A 349 -5.05 -2.51 -18.25
CA GLU A 349 -4.92 -3.96 -18.40
C GLU A 349 -6.06 -4.69 -17.69
N LEU A 350 -6.39 -4.31 -16.44
CA LEU A 350 -7.52 -4.88 -15.70
C LEU A 350 -8.86 -4.65 -16.42
N ARG A 351 -9.07 -3.47 -17.02
CA ARG A 351 -10.25 -3.19 -17.87
C ARG A 351 -10.30 -4.09 -19.10
N SER A 352 -9.16 -4.30 -19.75
CA SER A 352 -9.06 -5.14 -20.95
C SER A 352 -9.39 -6.62 -20.68
N LEU A 353 -9.20 -7.09 -19.44
CA LEU A 353 -9.61 -8.43 -19.02
C LEU A 353 -11.13 -8.58 -18.90
N GLY A 354 -11.88 -7.48 -18.75
CA GLY A 354 -13.33 -7.49 -18.60
C GLY A 354 -13.82 -8.03 -17.26
N GLY A 355 -15.15 -8.15 -17.14
CA GLY A 355 -15.84 -8.71 -15.97
C GLY A 355 -15.43 -8.04 -14.65
N HIS A 356 -15.23 -8.86 -13.62
CA HIS A 356 -14.89 -8.39 -12.27
C HIS A 356 -13.59 -7.55 -12.20
N ALA A 357 -12.60 -7.88 -13.03
CA ALA A 357 -11.34 -7.12 -13.07
C ALA A 357 -11.55 -5.69 -13.60
N ALA A 358 -12.38 -5.54 -14.63
CA ALA A 358 -12.75 -4.23 -15.16
C ALA A 358 -13.55 -3.40 -14.15
N GLU A 359 -14.52 -4.03 -13.46
CA GLU A 359 -15.27 -3.36 -12.38
C GLU A 359 -14.37 -2.85 -11.26
N LEU A 360 -13.40 -3.67 -10.84
CA LEU A 360 -12.40 -3.26 -9.84
C LEU A 360 -11.57 -2.07 -10.31
N ALA A 361 -11.19 -2.02 -11.58
CA ALA A 361 -10.41 -0.93 -12.14
C ALA A 361 -11.21 0.37 -12.23
N ASP A 362 -12.47 0.30 -12.65
CA ASP A 362 -13.36 1.46 -12.77
C ASP A 362 -13.75 2.05 -11.41
N GLN A 363 -13.75 1.22 -10.35
CA GLN A 363 -14.06 1.63 -8.98
C GLN A 363 -12.80 1.77 -8.10
N ALA A 364 -11.61 1.77 -8.70
CA ALA A 364 -10.37 1.81 -7.94
C ALA A 364 -10.27 3.10 -7.09
N ILE A 365 -9.66 2.98 -5.92
CA ILE A 365 -9.30 4.11 -5.05
C ILE A 365 -7.82 4.41 -5.26
N ILE A 366 -7.49 5.59 -5.76
CA ILE A 366 -6.10 6.03 -5.89
C ILE A 366 -5.64 6.69 -4.59
N VAL A 367 -4.47 6.27 -4.10
CA VAL A 367 -3.84 6.88 -2.92
C VAL A 367 -2.54 7.55 -3.35
N ARG A 368 -2.52 8.88 -3.40
CA ARG A 368 -1.33 9.67 -3.72
C ARG A 368 -0.53 9.95 -2.46
N LEU A 369 0.65 9.36 -2.35
CA LEU A 369 1.56 9.58 -1.23
C LEU A 369 2.63 10.62 -1.57
N THR A 370 2.86 11.56 -0.66
CA THR A 370 4.01 12.47 -0.68
C THR A 370 5.18 11.82 0.08
N ASP A 371 6.33 11.67 -0.56
CA ASP A 371 7.53 11.05 0.04
C ASP A 371 8.59 12.04 0.52
N GLY A 372 8.27 13.33 0.48
CA GLY A 372 9.13 14.41 0.95
C GLY A 372 10.24 14.81 -0.03
N ARG A 373 10.33 14.16 -1.21
CA ARG A 373 11.20 14.63 -2.28
C ARG A 373 10.63 15.90 -2.92
N PRO A 374 11.48 16.79 -3.47
CA PRO A 374 10.99 17.94 -4.21
C PRO A 374 10.09 17.51 -5.37
N GLU A 375 8.90 18.11 -5.43
CA GLU A 375 7.93 17.89 -6.49
C GLU A 375 7.87 19.13 -7.39
N HIS A 376 7.84 18.93 -8.70
CA HIS A 376 7.71 20.04 -9.64
C HIS A 376 6.23 20.38 -9.84
N PRO A 377 5.76 21.62 -9.63
CA PRO A 377 4.33 21.96 -9.70
C PRO A 377 3.66 21.52 -11.00
N HIS A 378 4.27 21.79 -12.15
CA HIS A 378 3.77 21.31 -13.46
C HIS A 378 3.60 19.79 -13.56
N VAL A 379 4.45 19.00 -12.89
CA VAL A 379 4.32 17.53 -12.89
C VAL A 379 3.15 17.12 -12.00
N VAL A 380 2.97 17.77 -10.84
CA VAL A 380 1.84 17.53 -9.93
C VAL A 380 0.52 17.88 -10.60
N ASP A 381 0.43 19.04 -11.27
CA ASP A 381 -0.75 19.47 -12.01
C ASP A 381 -1.09 18.47 -13.12
N ARG A 382 -0.08 18.04 -13.89
CA ARG A 382 -0.28 17.05 -14.95
C ARG A 382 -0.73 15.69 -14.42
N ILE A 383 -0.22 15.26 -13.26
CA ILE A 383 -0.68 14.05 -12.59
C ILE A 383 -2.14 14.18 -12.19
N THR A 384 -2.54 15.33 -11.64
CA THR A 384 -3.94 15.60 -11.28
C THR A 384 -4.86 15.47 -12.50
N GLU A 385 -4.51 16.11 -13.63
CA GLU A 385 -5.27 15.99 -14.88
C GLU A 385 -5.41 14.54 -15.38
N LEU A 386 -4.31 13.76 -15.30
CA LEU A 386 -4.33 12.35 -15.70
C LEU A 386 -5.24 11.51 -14.80
N LEU A 387 -5.23 11.76 -13.49
CA LEU A 387 -6.05 11.03 -12.54
C LEU A 387 -7.53 11.43 -12.62
N ASP A 388 -7.84 12.68 -12.90
CA ASP A 388 -9.22 13.18 -13.10
C ASP A 388 -9.90 12.49 -14.30
N THR A 389 -9.12 12.06 -15.29
CA THR A 389 -9.61 11.37 -16.48
C THR A 389 -9.46 9.84 -16.41
N ALA A 390 -8.94 9.30 -15.31
CA ALA A 390 -8.53 7.90 -15.17
C ALA A 390 -9.69 6.90 -14.94
N ARG A 391 -10.95 7.36 -14.88
CA ARG A 391 -12.13 6.53 -14.54
C ARG A 391 -11.91 5.70 -13.27
N VAL A 392 -11.68 6.39 -12.17
CA VAL A 392 -11.49 5.83 -10.83
C VAL A 392 -12.55 6.40 -9.89
N SER A 393 -12.83 5.73 -8.78
CA SER A 393 -13.87 6.16 -7.85
C SER A 393 -13.49 7.44 -7.10
N VAL A 394 -12.26 7.50 -6.60
CA VAL A 394 -11.78 8.63 -5.80
C VAL A 394 -10.25 8.65 -5.77
N VAL A 395 -9.69 9.85 -5.69
CA VAL A 395 -8.26 10.09 -5.47
C VAL A 395 -8.10 10.73 -4.10
N LEU A 396 -7.30 10.09 -3.23
CA LEU A 396 -7.02 10.57 -1.88
C LEU A 396 -5.54 10.91 -1.73
N GLU A 397 -5.26 12.00 -1.03
CA GLU A 397 -3.90 12.44 -0.74
C GLU A 397 -3.48 12.03 0.67
N VAL A 398 -2.28 11.49 0.78
CA VAL A 398 -1.62 11.18 2.05
C VAL A 398 -0.39 12.09 2.16
N PRO A 399 -0.35 12.99 3.16
CA PRO A 399 0.76 13.91 3.32
C PRO A 399 2.04 13.15 3.69
N TYR A 400 3.17 13.84 3.55
CA TYR A 400 4.45 13.31 4.03
C TYR A 400 4.36 12.98 5.53
N ASP A 401 4.83 11.79 5.88
CA ASP A 401 4.93 11.33 7.25
C ASP A 401 6.33 10.73 7.48
N ALA A 402 7.03 11.27 8.47
CA ALA A 402 8.39 10.82 8.80
C ALA A 402 8.42 9.35 9.21
N HIS A 403 7.39 8.86 9.92
CA HIS A 403 7.31 7.47 10.35
C HIS A 403 7.18 6.51 9.17
N ILE A 404 6.45 6.92 8.12
CA ILE A 404 6.38 6.15 6.86
C ILE A 404 7.73 6.19 6.13
N ALA A 405 8.38 7.34 6.11
CA ALA A 405 9.64 7.58 5.42
C ALA A 405 10.85 6.85 6.06
N GLU A 406 10.78 6.51 7.35
CA GLU A 406 11.81 5.72 8.06
C GLU A 406 12.04 4.34 7.44
N ARG A 407 11.06 3.80 6.69
CA ARG A 407 11.10 2.47 6.04
C ARG A 407 11.34 1.30 7.00
N GLY A 408 11.18 1.52 8.30
CA GLY A 408 11.18 0.48 9.33
C GLY A 408 9.77 -0.06 9.59
N GLN A 409 9.59 -0.59 10.80
CA GLN A 409 8.32 -1.06 11.31
C GLN A 409 7.30 0.08 11.38
N LEU A 410 6.08 -0.17 10.90
CA LEU A 410 4.98 0.78 10.89
C LEU A 410 4.05 0.53 12.06
N THR A 411 3.72 1.61 12.76
CA THR A 411 2.89 1.60 13.96
C THR A 411 1.92 2.75 13.82
N LEU A 412 0.63 2.43 13.91
CA LEU A 412 -0.43 3.41 13.70
C LEU A 412 -0.28 4.59 14.66
N ASP A 413 0.23 4.32 15.87
CA ASP A 413 0.31 5.34 16.90
C ASP A 413 1.39 6.42 16.70
N ARG A 414 2.37 6.14 15.83
CA ARG A 414 3.46 7.06 15.53
C ARG A 414 3.18 7.99 14.35
N LEU A 415 2.05 7.80 13.65
CA LEU A 415 1.66 8.65 12.54
C LEU A 415 1.30 10.06 13.01
N ALA A 416 1.66 11.05 12.18
CA ALA A 416 1.21 12.42 12.36
C ALA A 416 -0.32 12.51 12.27
N PRO A 417 -0.96 13.46 13.00
CA PRO A 417 -2.42 13.59 12.98
C PRO A 417 -3.03 13.76 11.58
N ALA A 418 -2.35 14.45 10.67
CA ALA A 418 -2.81 14.64 9.30
C ALA A 418 -2.83 13.32 8.51
N THR A 419 -1.79 12.51 8.65
CA THR A 419 -1.67 11.18 8.04
C THR A 419 -2.72 10.22 8.59
N ARG A 420 -2.95 10.23 9.92
CA ARG A 420 -4.02 9.43 10.54
C ARG A 420 -5.38 9.78 9.95
N ARG A 421 -5.70 11.07 9.81
CA ARG A 421 -6.95 11.51 9.18
C ARG A 421 -7.06 11.05 7.73
N ALA A 422 -5.98 11.13 6.96
CA ALA A 422 -5.97 10.65 5.57
C ALA A 422 -6.25 9.14 5.49
N PHE A 423 -5.67 8.33 6.39
CA PHE A 423 -5.97 6.90 6.45
C PHE A 423 -7.38 6.60 6.99
N THR A 424 -7.91 7.38 7.93
CA THR A 424 -9.32 7.29 8.36
C THR A 424 -10.25 7.55 7.18
N ARG A 425 -9.96 8.57 6.38
CA ARG A 425 -10.70 8.87 5.16
C ARG A 425 -10.62 7.73 4.14
N LEU A 426 -9.42 7.20 3.88
CA LEU A 426 -9.22 6.05 2.99
C LEU A 426 -10.00 4.82 3.46
N ALA A 427 -9.98 4.53 4.76
CA ALA A 427 -10.74 3.42 5.34
C ALA A 427 -12.26 3.64 5.16
N ALA A 428 -12.78 4.85 5.36
CA ALA A 428 -14.19 5.15 5.16
C ALA A 428 -14.62 5.02 3.68
N GLU A 429 -13.81 5.49 2.73
CA GLU A 429 -14.07 5.32 1.30
C GLU A 429 -14.02 3.85 0.88
N THR A 430 -13.06 3.08 1.43
CA THR A 430 -12.97 1.63 1.21
C THR A 430 -14.23 0.92 1.68
N ILE A 431 -14.72 1.25 2.88
CA ILE A 431 -15.95 0.69 3.43
C ILE A 431 -17.18 1.11 2.61
N THR A 432 -17.23 2.35 2.14
CA THR A 432 -18.34 2.84 1.31
C THR A 432 -18.40 2.08 -0.01
N SER A 433 -17.25 1.86 -0.65
CA SER A 433 -17.13 1.05 -1.85
C SER A 433 -17.57 -0.41 -1.61
N LEU A 434 -17.14 -1.02 -0.51
CA LEU A 434 -17.58 -2.36 -0.09
C LEU A 434 -19.10 -2.46 0.08
N GLN A 435 -19.72 -1.47 0.72
CA GLN A 435 -21.17 -1.45 0.92
C GLN A 435 -21.95 -1.31 -0.38
N HIS A 436 -21.41 -0.63 -1.39
CA HIS A 436 -22.04 -0.54 -2.70
C HIS A 436 -21.97 -1.86 -3.48
N ARG A 437 -20.89 -2.64 -3.31
CA ARG A 437 -20.70 -3.92 -4.04
C ARG A 437 -21.39 -5.12 -3.41
N ILE A 438 -21.58 -5.13 -2.09
CA ILE A 438 -22.00 -6.33 -1.34
C ILE A 438 -23.45 -6.21 -0.83
N ARG A 439 -24.22 -5.26 -1.36
CA ARG A 439 -25.62 -5.03 -0.97
C ARG A 439 -26.55 -6.20 -1.26
#